data_AF-A0AAD4GHZ0-F1
#
_entry.id   AF-A0AAD4GHZ0-F1
#
_cell.length_a   1.000
_cell.length_b   1.000
_cell.length_c   1.000
_cell.angle_alpha   90.00
_cell.angle_beta   90.00
_cell.angle_gamma   90.00
#
_symmetry.space_group_name_H-M   'P 1'
#
loop_
_entity.id
_entity.type
_entity.pdbx_description
1 polymer ?
#
loop_
_entity_poly.entity_id
_entity_poly.type
_entity_poly.pdbx_seq_one_letter_code
_entity_poly.pdbx_strand_id
1 'polypeptide(L)'
;MSWTGFKKSLNRAGTTVLQKTGQIERTVDREFADEESKYRAFEKECQALQKDSKTYSDAMRAMTSAQARLADSISIQREMEAPYRTCIMEPLGKMNAYFPIINEHISKRNKKLLDYDAARSKLRKTIEKPSEDPTKLPKAQQEHDDAKEVFELLNDQLIAELPQLLDLRVPYFDPSFEAMIRMQCKFAEDGYEKMGTVQRYFADSVRDDYAAGQLDAQVEGVLQEMKELSICGGN
;
A
#
# COMPACT_ATOMS: atom_id res chain seq x y z
N MET A 1 -16.39 23.64 13.20
CA MET A 1 -16.11 22.94 14.48
C MET A 1 -17.00 23.52 15.56
N SER A 2 -17.62 22.71 16.41
CA SER A 2 -18.43 23.20 17.53
C SER A 2 -17.58 23.60 18.73
N TRP A 3 -18.05 24.56 19.53
CA TRP A 3 -17.42 25.00 20.78
C TRP A 3 -17.16 23.84 21.75
N THR A 4 -18.08 22.87 21.80
CA THR A 4 -17.96 21.63 22.57
C THR A 4 -16.81 20.76 22.08
N GLY A 5 -16.58 20.68 20.76
CA GLY A 5 -15.45 19.96 20.18
C GLY A 5 -14.11 20.59 20.53
N PHE A 6 -14.03 21.92 20.49
CA PHE A 6 -12.83 22.67 20.90
C PHE A 6 -12.47 22.42 22.37
N LYS A 7 -13.46 22.50 23.27
CA LYS A 7 -13.27 22.23 24.71
C LYS A 7 -12.74 20.81 24.96
N LYS A 8 -13.29 19.79 24.29
CA LYS A 8 -12.80 18.41 24.39
C LYS A 8 -11.36 18.26 23.90
N SER A 9 -11.00 18.96 22.82
CA SER A 9 -9.64 18.95 22.30
C SER A 9 -8.63 19.49 23.32
N LEU A 10 -8.95 20.63 23.96
CA LEU A 10 -8.10 21.22 25.00
C LEU A 10 -7.93 20.28 26.21
N ASN A 11 -9.02 19.65 26.67
CA ASN A 11 -8.95 18.70 27.79
C ASN A 11 -8.04 17.50 27.49
N ARG A 12 -8.11 16.96 26.26
CA ARG A 12 -7.25 15.84 25.82
C ARG A 12 -5.79 16.25 25.69
N ALA A 13 -5.52 17.47 25.23
CA ALA A 13 -4.16 18.02 25.20
C ALA A 13 -3.61 18.12 26.63
N GLY A 14 -4.40 18.62 27.59
CA GLY A 14 -4.02 18.64 29.01
C GLY A 14 -3.74 17.24 29.56
N THR A 15 -4.60 16.26 29.24
CA THR A 15 -4.41 14.86 29.66
C THR A 15 -3.10 14.28 29.12
N THR A 16 -2.81 14.49 27.83
CA THR A 16 -1.54 14.05 27.22
C THR A 16 -0.32 14.62 27.95
N VAL A 17 -0.35 15.91 28.32
CA VAL A 17 0.75 16.54 29.06
C VAL A 17 0.91 15.91 30.43
N LEU A 18 -0.19 15.69 31.16
CA LEU A 18 -0.17 15.08 32.49
C LEU A 18 0.35 13.62 32.46
N GLN A 19 0.04 12.86 31.40
CA GLN A 19 0.60 11.53 31.20
C GLN A 19 2.11 11.58 31.00
N LYS A 20 2.59 12.52 30.18
CA LYS A 20 4.03 12.69 29.91
C LYS A 20 4.81 13.14 31.15
N THR A 21 4.19 13.89 32.05
CA THR A 21 4.80 14.33 33.32
C THR A 21 4.64 13.31 34.45
N GLY A 22 4.01 12.15 34.21
CA GLY A 22 3.78 11.11 35.22
C GLY A 22 2.73 11.46 36.27
N GLN A 23 1.99 12.57 36.09
CA GLN A 23 0.98 13.03 37.05
C GLN A 23 -0.33 12.23 36.96
N ILE A 24 -0.56 11.55 35.84
CA ILE A 24 -1.67 10.62 35.66
C ILE A 24 -1.18 9.35 34.96
N GLU A 25 -1.78 8.21 35.33
CA GLU A 25 -1.48 6.92 34.72
C GLU A 25 -1.94 6.85 33.27
N ARG A 26 -1.09 6.31 32.41
CA ARG A 26 -1.37 6.08 30.99
C ARG A 26 -1.73 4.62 30.77
N THR A 27 -2.83 4.37 30.06
CA THR A 27 -3.15 3.00 29.64
C THR A 27 -2.20 2.54 28.54
N VAL A 28 -1.65 1.34 28.70
CA VAL A 28 -0.77 0.68 27.73
C VAL A 28 -1.51 -0.51 27.14
N ASP A 29 -1.91 -0.37 25.89
CA ASP A 29 -2.59 -1.41 25.13
C ASP A 29 -1.61 -1.99 24.10
N ARG A 30 -1.00 -3.12 24.45
CA ARG A 30 0.03 -3.76 23.61
C ARG A 30 -0.58 -4.47 22.41
N GLU A 31 -1.71 -5.12 22.61
CA GLU A 31 -2.42 -5.86 21.56
C GLU A 31 -2.85 -4.91 20.43
N PHE A 32 -3.50 -3.80 20.77
CA PHE A 32 -3.84 -2.78 19.77
C PHE A 32 -2.59 -2.20 19.10
N ALA A 33 -1.51 -1.96 19.85
CA ALA A 33 -0.28 -1.38 19.29
C ALA A 33 0.38 -2.31 18.25
N ASP A 34 0.38 -3.62 18.50
CA ASP A 34 0.91 -4.62 17.58
C ASP A 34 0.08 -4.67 16.29
N GLU A 35 -1.25 -4.69 16.40
CA GLU A 35 -2.15 -4.68 15.23
C GLU A 35 -2.10 -3.37 14.45
N GLU A 36 -2.06 -2.21 15.14
CA GLU A 36 -1.86 -0.91 14.49
C GLU A 36 -0.53 -0.89 13.72
N SER A 37 0.56 -1.42 14.29
CA SER A 37 1.86 -1.44 13.62
C SER A 37 1.82 -2.25 12.31
N LYS A 38 1.19 -3.42 12.31
CA LYS A 38 1.03 -4.25 11.10
C LYS A 38 0.15 -3.54 10.07
N TYR A 39 -0.95 -2.93 10.51
CA TYR A 39 -1.82 -2.12 9.67
C TYR A 39 -1.08 -0.95 9.01
N ARG A 40 -0.28 -0.20 9.77
CA ARG A 40 0.50 0.94 9.25
C ARG A 40 1.52 0.51 8.21
N ALA A 41 2.18 -0.64 8.42
CA ALA A 41 3.06 -1.21 7.43
C ALA A 41 2.29 -1.55 6.14
N PHE A 42 1.15 -2.24 6.27
CA PHE A 42 0.30 -2.58 5.13
C PHE A 42 -0.21 -1.36 4.35
N GLU A 43 -0.69 -0.32 5.05
CA GLU A 43 -1.12 0.96 4.45
C GLU A 43 0.01 1.58 3.63
N LYS A 44 1.22 1.65 4.20
CA LYS A 44 2.40 2.22 3.54
C LYS A 44 2.77 1.44 2.28
N GLU A 45 2.80 0.12 2.36
CA GLU A 45 3.13 -0.74 1.22
C GLU A 45 2.09 -0.62 0.10
N CYS A 46 0.79 -0.54 0.42
CA CYS A 46 -0.26 -0.33 -0.58
C CYS A 46 -0.18 1.04 -1.29
N GLN A 47 0.17 2.09 -0.54
CA GLN A 47 0.37 3.43 -1.11
C GLN A 47 1.60 3.47 -2.02
N ALA A 48 2.69 2.81 -1.61
CA ALA A 48 3.88 2.65 -2.44
C ALA A 48 3.56 1.85 -3.71
N LEU A 49 2.87 0.72 -3.58
CA LEU A 49 2.46 -0.12 -4.70
C LEU A 49 1.60 0.66 -5.71
N GLN A 50 0.64 1.47 -5.27
CA GLN A 50 -0.14 2.30 -6.19
C GLN A 50 0.72 3.31 -6.97
N LYS A 51 1.69 3.94 -6.29
CA LYS A 51 2.61 4.87 -6.93
C LYS A 51 3.50 4.15 -7.95
N ASP A 52 4.05 3.00 -7.58
CA ASP A 52 4.93 2.21 -8.43
C ASP A 52 4.17 1.63 -9.62
N SER A 53 2.93 1.16 -9.43
CA SER A 53 2.05 0.72 -10.52
C SER A 53 1.72 1.85 -11.50
N LYS A 54 1.57 3.09 -11.02
CA LYS A 54 1.41 4.25 -11.90
C LYS A 54 2.69 4.50 -12.71
N THR A 55 3.85 4.52 -12.04
CA THR A 55 5.15 4.70 -12.70
C THR A 55 5.41 3.61 -13.75
N TYR A 56 5.07 2.36 -13.45
CA TYR A 56 5.14 1.25 -14.39
C TYR A 56 4.25 1.49 -15.62
N SER A 57 2.98 1.89 -15.42
CA SER A 57 2.07 2.20 -16.53
C SER A 57 2.60 3.33 -17.42
N ASP A 58 3.16 4.37 -16.83
CA ASP A 58 3.73 5.51 -17.55
C ASP A 58 4.97 5.09 -18.37
N ALA A 59 5.82 4.23 -17.79
CA ALA A 59 6.99 3.67 -18.47
C ALA A 59 6.60 2.76 -19.64
N MET A 60 5.61 1.88 -19.45
CA MET A 60 5.06 1.02 -20.52
C MET A 60 4.50 1.86 -21.68
N ARG A 61 3.80 2.96 -21.35
CA ARG A 61 3.28 3.90 -22.36
C ARG A 61 4.41 4.55 -23.14
N ALA A 62 5.45 5.03 -22.46
CA ALA A 62 6.61 5.65 -23.11
C ALA A 62 7.36 4.65 -24.02
N MET A 63 7.59 3.43 -23.54
CA MET A 63 8.22 2.36 -24.32
C MET A 63 7.40 2.05 -25.58
N THR A 64 6.09 1.87 -25.44
CA THR A 64 5.24 1.53 -26.59
C THR A 64 5.18 2.67 -27.61
N SER A 65 5.16 3.92 -27.14
CA SER A 65 5.24 5.09 -28.03
C SER A 65 6.59 5.19 -28.76
N ALA A 66 7.70 4.76 -28.15
CA ALA A 66 8.99 4.69 -28.81
C ALA A 66 9.03 3.56 -29.86
N GLN A 67 8.48 2.37 -29.53
CA GLN A 67 8.39 1.23 -30.45
C GLN A 67 7.51 1.53 -31.67
N ALA A 68 6.41 2.27 -31.50
CA ALA A 68 5.56 2.70 -32.60
C ALA A 68 6.29 3.59 -33.62
N ARG A 69 7.38 4.27 -33.24
CA ARG A 69 8.24 5.05 -34.16
C ARG A 69 9.26 4.18 -34.90
N LEU A 70 9.59 3.00 -34.38
CA LEU A 70 10.52 2.06 -35.01
C LEU A 70 9.84 1.21 -36.09
N ALA A 71 8.57 0.90 -35.90
CA ALA A 71 7.73 0.23 -36.87
C ALA A 71 6.34 0.86 -36.81
N ASP A 72 5.91 1.55 -37.87
CA ASP A 72 4.60 2.23 -38.00
C ASP A 72 3.37 1.32 -37.74
N SER A 73 3.56 0.04 -37.42
CA SER A 73 2.53 -0.99 -37.22
C SER A 73 2.32 -1.45 -35.76
N ILE A 74 3.10 -0.97 -34.78
CA ILE A 74 2.97 -1.47 -33.40
C ILE A 74 1.92 -0.65 -32.61
N SER A 75 0.64 -0.84 -32.93
CA SER A 75 -0.50 -0.25 -32.19
C SER A 75 -0.83 -0.98 -30.87
N ILE A 76 0.15 -1.51 -30.15
CA ILE A 76 -0.07 -2.27 -28.89
C ILE A 76 -0.53 -1.34 -27.75
N GLN A 77 -0.26 -0.03 -27.87
CA GLN A 77 -0.41 0.93 -26.78
C GLN A 77 -1.84 1.05 -26.23
N ARG A 78 -2.86 0.98 -27.08
CA ARG A 78 -4.26 1.17 -26.66
C ARG A 78 -4.88 -0.08 -26.02
N GLU A 79 -4.33 -1.26 -26.31
CA GLU A 79 -4.89 -2.53 -25.88
C GLU A 79 -4.52 -2.86 -24.42
N MET A 80 -3.40 -2.31 -23.92
CA MET A 80 -2.92 -2.55 -22.55
C MET A 80 -3.44 -1.52 -21.54
N GLU A 81 -3.71 -0.27 -21.94
CA GLU A 81 -4.02 0.81 -20.99
C GLU A 81 -5.33 0.59 -20.22
N ALA A 82 -6.39 0.17 -20.90
CA ALA A 82 -7.69 -0.03 -20.28
C ALA A 82 -7.71 -1.22 -19.30
N PRO A 83 -7.22 -2.43 -19.67
CA PRO A 83 -7.09 -3.54 -18.73
C PRO A 83 -6.19 -3.20 -17.54
N TYR A 84 -5.08 -2.49 -17.75
CA TYR A 84 -4.18 -2.12 -16.65
C TYR A 84 -4.89 -1.23 -15.63
N ARG A 85 -5.64 -0.23 -16.12
CA ARG A 85 -6.41 0.65 -15.24
C ARG A 85 -7.45 -0.12 -14.44
N THR A 86 -8.27 -0.93 -15.09
CA THR A 86 -9.40 -1.62 -14.45
C THR A 86 -8.95 -2.74 -13.52
N CYS A 87 -7.95 -3.53 -13.91
CA CYS A 87 -7.54 -4.73 -13.18
C CYS A 87 -6.47 -4.46 -12.11
N ILE A 88 -5.75 -3.34 -12.19
CA ILE A 88 -4.62 -3.04 -11.29
C ILE A 88 -4.83 -1.69 -10.59
N MET A 89 -4.95 -0.60 -11.36
CA MET A 89 -5.00 0.75 -10.76
C MET A 89 -6.27 1.01 -9.93
N GLU A 90 -7.43 0.57 -10.41
CA GLU A 90 -8.71 0.75 -9.72
C GLU A 90 -8.79 -0.05 -8.41
N PRO A 91 -8.44 -1.36 -8.35
CA PRO A 91 -8.35 -2.10 -7.10
C PRO A 91 -7.39 -1.48 -6.09
N LEU A 92 -6.18 -1.07 -6.52
CA LEU A 92 -5.22 -0.37 -5.65
C LEU A 92 -5.80 0.94 -5.11
N GLY A 93 -6.46 1.71 -5.96
CA GLY A 93 -7.14 2.95 -5.56
C GLY A 93 -8.27 2.71 -4.57
N LYS A 94 -9.08 1.66 -4.77
CA LYS A 94 -10.16 1.27 -3.87
C LYS A 94 -9.64 0.85 -2.50
N MET A 95 -8.61 0.00 -2.43
CA MET A 95 -7.98 -0.37 -1.16
C MET A 95 -7.44 0.88 -0.44
N ASN A 96 -6.69 1.73 -1.14
CA ASN A 96 -6.12 2.95 -0.56
C ASN A 96 -7.19 3.94 -0.06
N ALA A 97 -8.40 3.93 -0.64
CA ALA A 97 -9.50 4.78 -0.20
C ALA A 97 -10.08 4.37 1.17
N TYR A 98 -9.87 3.13 1.63
CA TYR A 98 -10.31 2.68 2.95
C TYR A 98 -9.40 3.17 4.09
N PHE A 99 -8.10 3.32 3.84
CA PHE A 99 -7.14 3.68 4.88
C PHE A 99 -7.46 5.01 5.59
N PRO A 100 -7.84 6.11 4.91
CA PRO A 100 -8.25 7.34 5.59
C PRO A 100 -9.42 7.14 6.55
N ILE A 101 -10.37 6.27 6.21
CA ILE A 101 -11.54 5.97 7.05
C ILE A 101 -11.07 5.22 8.30
N ILE A 102 -10.30 4.15 8.13
CA ILE A 102 -9.76 3.36 9.25
C ILE A 102 -8.87 4.22 10.15
N ASN A 103 -8.06 5.11 9.57
CA ASN A 103 -7.24 6.08 10.30
C ASN A 103 -8.08 7.01 11.17
N GLU A 104 -9.27 7.40 10.71
CA GLU A 104 -10.20 8.18 11.50
C GLU A 104 -10.74 7.38 12.69
N HIS A 105 -11.05 6.09 12.51
CA HIS A 105 -11.47 5.19 13.59
C HIS A 105 -10.37 4.99 14.64
N ILE A 106 -9.13 4.75 14.21
CA ILE A 106 -7.96 4.69 15.10
C ILE A 106 -7.78 6.02 15.85
N SER A 107 -7.90 7.15 15.15
CA SER A 107 -7.82 8.48 15.77
C SER A 107 -8.93 8.70 16.80
N LYS A 108 -10.16 8.24 16.53
CA LYS A 108 -11.30 8.28 17.45
C LYS A 108 -11.01 7.43 18.70
N ARG A 109 -10.56 6.18 18.53
CA ARG A 109 -10.17 5.29 19.64
C ARG A 109 -9.09 5.92 20.51
N ASN A 110 -8.03 6.48 19.92
CA ASN A 110 -6.96 7.16 20.68
C ASN A 110 -7.46 8.38 21.46
N LYS A 111 -8.39 9.16 20.91
CA LYS A 111 -9.05 10.26 21.64
C LYS A 111 -9.91 9.75 22.80
N LYS A 112 -10.57 8.62 22.64
CA LYS A 112 -11.40 7.99 23.69
C LYS A 112 -10.57 7.37 24.80
N LEU A 113 -9.41 6.81 24.49
CA LEU A 113 -8.44 6.38 25.50
C LEU A 113 -8.01 7.53 26.41
N LEU A 114 -7.75 8.72 25.85
CA LEU A 114 -7.43 9.90 26.65
C LEU A 114 -8.61 10.34 27.53
N ASP A 115 -9.84 10.30 27.00
CA ASP A 115 -11.04 10.62 27.78
C ASP A 115 -11.21 9.63 28.96
N TYR A 116 -10.99 8.33 28.71
CA TYR A 116 -11.01 7.27 29.73
C TYR A 116 -9.93 7.47 30.80
N ASP A 117 -8.66 7.69 30.42
CA ASP A 117 -7.55 7.89 31.36
C ASP A 117 -7.79 9.14 32.25
N ALA A 118 -8.35 10.21 31.68
CA ALA A 118 -8.73 11.41 32.42
C ALA A 118 -9.85 11.14 33.43
N ALA A 119 -10.90 10.42 33.01
CA ALA A 119 -12.02 10.07 33.88
C ALA A 119 -11.59 9.12 35.01
N ARG A 120 -10.73 8.14 34.72
CA ARG A 120 -10.11 7.24 35.71
C ARG A 120 -9.30 8.02 36.74
N SER A 121 -8.47 8.97 36.30
CA SER A 121 -7.71 9.82 37.22
C SER A 121 -8.62 10.69 38.11
N LYS A 122 -9.69 11.25 37.53
CA LYS A 122 -10.68 12.06 38.26
C LYS A 122 -11.41 11.22 39.32
N LEU A 123 -11.85 10.02 38.97
CA LEU A 123 -12.50 9.09 39.90
C LEU A 123 -11.56 8.73 41.04
N ARG A 124 -10.33 8.32 40.74
CA ARG A 124 -9.31 7.98 41.74
C ARG A 124 -9.07 9.14 42.73
N LYS A 125 -8.87 10.37 42.23
CA LYS A 125 -8.68 11.56 43.09
C LYS A 125 -9.91 11.85 43.97
N THR A 126 -11.12 11.59 43.46
CA THR A 126 -12.38 11.78 44.19
C THR A 126 -12.54 10.75 45.30
N ILE A 127 -12.05 9.52 45.08
CA ILE A 127 -12.01 8.45 46.10
C ILE A 127 -10.97 8.77 47.18
N GLU A 128 -9.76 9.19 46.77
CA GLU A 128 -8.67 9.54 47.70
C GLU A 128 -9.01 10.75 48.59
N LYS A 129 -9.78 11.70 48.05
CA LYS A 129 -10.25 12.89 48.77
C LYS A 129 -11.77 13.03 48.62
N PRO A 130 -12.55 12.30 49.43
CA PRO A 130 -14.01 12.33 49.37
C PRO A 130 -14.54 13.75 49.62
N SER A 131 -15.53 14.14 48.82
CA SER A 131 -16.23 15.42 49.01
C SER A 131 -17.41 15.26 49.96
N GLU A 132 -17.75 16.33 50.68
CA GLU A 132 -18.99 16.40 51.46
C GLU A 132 -20.27 16.35 50.61
N ASP A 133 -20.17 16.68 49.31
CA ASP A 133 -21.28 16.56 48.35
C ASP A 133 -21.44 15.08 47.93
N PRO A 134 -22.52 14.41 48.36
CA PRO A 134 -22.73 12.98 48.10
C PRO A 134 -22.95 12.69 46.61
N THR A 135 -23.18 13.70 45.77
CA THR A 135 -23.40 13.52 44.33
C THR A 135 -22.09 13.46 43.53
N LYS A 136 -20.96 13.94 44.07
CA LYS A 136 -19.71 14.03 43.29
C LYS A 136 -19.11 12.67 42.96
N LEU A 137 -19.07 11.77 43.93
CA LEU A 137 -18.50 10.43 43.71
C LEU A 137 -19.34 9.62 42.70
N PRO A 138 -20.69 9.53 42.84
CA PRO A 138 -21.53 8.87 41.83
C PRO A 138 -21.37 9.48 40.43
N LYS A 139 -21.27 10.81 40.31
CA LYS A 139 -21.05 11.47 39.01
C LYS A 139 -19.69 11.13 38.41
N ALA A 140 -18.63 11.13 39.21
CA ALA A 140 -17.30 10.75 38.74
C ALA A 140 -17.22 9.28 38.32
N GLN A 141 -17.96 8.40 39.03
CA GLN A 141 -18.09 6.99 38.68
C GLN A 141 -18.82 6.82 37.34
N GLN A 142 -19.98 7.47 37.17
CA GLN A 142 -20.72 7.42 35.91
C GLN A 142 -19.88 7.93 34.73
N GLU A 143 -19.19 9.07 34.88
CA GLU A 143 -18.32 9.60 33.83
C GLU A 143 -17.18 8.64 33.45
N HIS A 144 -16.62 7.92 34.44
CA HIS A 144 -15.62 6.89 34.20
C HIS A 144 -16.20 5.70 33.43
N ASP A 145 -17.36 5.20 33.85
CA ASP A 145 -17.97 4.02 33.25
C ASP A 145 -18.42 4.30 31.81
N ASP A 146 -19.02 5.47 31.55
CA ASP A 146 -19.38 5.91 30.20
C ASP A 146 -18.15 6.04 29.28
N ALA A 147 -17.04 6.60 29.81
CA ALA A 147 -15.81 6.78 29.04
C ALA A 147 -15.14 5.43 28.74
N LYS A 148 -15.19 4.50 29.70
CA LYS A 148 -14.67 3.15 29.57
C LYS A 148 -15.43 2.36 28.51
N GLU A 149 -16.76 2.31 28.58
CA GLU A 149 -17.61 1.59 27.62
C GLU A 149 -17.34 2.03 26.19
N VAL A 150 -17.32 3.34 25.94
CA VAL A 150 -17.08 3.89 24.59
C VAL A 150 -15.66 3.60 24.09
N PHE A 151 -14.66 3.60 24.99
CA PHE A 151 -13.30 3.25 24.63
C PHE A 151 -13.19 1.76 24.28
N GLU A 152 -13.65 0.88 25.16
CA GLU A 152 -13.57 -0.58 24.99
C GLU A 152 -14.29 -1.03 23.73
N LEU A 153 -15.49 -0.49 23.45
CA LEU A 153 -16.22 -0.79 22.22
C LEU A 153 -15.39 -0.53 20.94
N LEU A 154 -14.73 0.64 20.87
CA LEU A 154 -13.89 0.98 19.72
C LEU A 154 -12.59 0.18 19.69
N ASN A 155 -12.06 -0.15 20.87
CA ASN A 155 -10.83 -0.90 21.01
C ASN A 155 -10.99 -2.32 20.50
N ASP A 156 -12.00 -3.02 21.02
CA ASP A 156 -12.30 -4.41 20.69
C ASP A 156 -12.67 -4.54 19.21
N GLN A 157 -13.42 -3.56 18.68
CA GLN A 157 -13.71 -3.50 17.25
C GLN A 157 -12.43 -3.44 16.41
N LEU A 158 -11.50 -2.52 16.72
CA LEU A 158 -10.27 -2.37 15.94
C LEU A 158 -9.34 -3.58 16.09
N ILE A 159 -9.21 -4.15 17.29
CA ILE A 159 -8.42 -5.36 17.53
C ILE A 159 -8.98 -6.53 16.72
N ALA A 160 -10.30 -6.65 16.60
CA ALA A 160 -10.92 -7.71 15.83
C ALA A 160 -10.82 -7.48 14.30
N GLU A 161 -11.02 -6.25 13.83
CA GLU A 161 -11.18 -5.96 12.39
C GLU A 161 -9.85 -5.71 11.65
N LEU A 162 -8.84 -5.12 12.31
CA LEU A 162 -7.54 -4.85 11.66
C LEU A 162 -6.85 -6.12 11.13
N PRO A 163 -6.76 -7.23 11.88
CA PRO A 163 -6.18 -8.47 11.38
C PRO A 163 -6.94 -9.04 10.18
N GLN A 164 -8.28 -8.96 10.19
CA GLN A 164 -9.12 -9.45 9.09
C GLN A 164 -8.85 -8.66 7.80
N LEU A 165 -8.71 -7.34 7.89
CA LEU A 165 -8.32 -6.51 6.75
C LEU A 165 -6.98 -6.95 6.17
N LEU A 166 -6.01 -7.26 7.05
CA LEU A 166 -4.71 -7.74 6.60
C LEU A 166 -4.86 -9.08 5.90
N ASP A 167 -5.58 -10.05 6.45
CA ASP A 167 -5.74 -11.37 5.83
C ASP A 167 -6.40 -11.31 4.46
N LEU A 168 -7.32 -10.37 4.24
CA LEU A 168 -7.95 -10.12 2.94
C LEU A 168 -6.99 -9.58 1.88
N ARG A 169 -5.80 -9.07 2.23
CA ARG A 169 -4.85 -8.47 1.28
C ARG A 169 -4.45 -9.43 0.15
N VAL A 170 -4.29 -10.71 0.47
CA VAL A 170 -3.85 -11.73 -0.49
C VAL A 170 -4.94 -11.97 -1.53
N PRO A 171 -6.14 -12.48 -1.18
CA PRO A 171 -7.20 -12.73 -2.16
C PRO A 171 -7.67 -11.46 -2.87
N TYR A 172 -7.50 -10.28 -2.26
CA TYR A 172 -7.84 -9.01 -2.90
C TYR A 172 -6.89 -8.63 -4.04
N PHE A 173 -5.57 -8.78 -3.84
CA PHE A 173 -4.58 -8.36 -4.83
C PHE A 173 -4.10 -9.46 -5.76
N ASP A 174 -4.31 -10.74 -5.42
CA ASP A 174 -3.97 -11.89 -6.26
C ASP A 174 -4.45 -11.73 -7.72
N PRO A 175 -5.72 -11.41 -8.01
CA PRO A 175 -6.18 -11.22 -9.39
C PRO A 175 -5.51 -10.02 -10.09
N SER A 176 -5.13 -8.97 -9.35
CA SER A 176 -4.42 -7.82 -9.92
C SER A 176 -2.99 -8.19 -10.34
N PHE A 177 -2.28 -8.95 -9.50
CA PHE A 177 -0.93 -9.43 -9.84
C PHE A 177 -0.98 -10.45 -10.99
N GLU A 178 -1.95 -11.37 -10.97
CA GLU A 178 -2.15 -12.32 -12.06
C GLU A 178 -2.43 -11.59 -13.39
N ALA A 179 -3.35 -10.60 -13.38
CA ALA A 179 -3.65 -9.79 -14.56
C ALA A 179 -2.41 -9.06 -15.07
N MET A 180 -1.60 -8.48 -14.18
CA MET A 180 -0.37 -7.78 -14.56
C MET A 180 0.61 -8.70 -15.29
N ILE A 181 0.85 -9.91 -14.76
CA ILE A 181 1.76 -10.88 -15.38
C ILE A 181 1.21 -11.34 -16.74
N ARG A 182 -0.08 -11.67 -16.83
CA ARG A 182 -0.70 -12.06 -18.10
C ARG A 182 -0.59 -10.97 -19.16
N MET A 183 -0.75 -9.71 -18.74
CA MET A 183 -0.58 -8.57 -19.63
C MET A 183 0.86 -8.43 -20.13
N GLN A 184 1.85 -8.62 -19.25
CA GLN A 184 3.26 -8.60 -19.63
C GLN A 184 3.61 -9.71 -20.62
N CYS A 185 3.14 -10.94 -20.38
CA CYS A 185 3.32 -12.06 -21.31
C CYS A 185 2.74 -11.73 -22.68
N LYS A 186 1.48 -11.30 -22.73
CA LYS A 186 0.83 -10.92 -23.98
C LYS A 186 1.57 -9.79 -24.70
N PHE A 187 2.02 -8.78 -23.97
CA PHE A 187 2.80 -7.68 -24.54
C PHE A 187 4.10 -8.17 -25.19
N ALA A 188 4.82 -9.06 -24.53
CA ALA A 188 6.06 -9.63 -25.04
C ALA A 188 5.82 -10.53 -26.27
N GLU A 189 4.79 -11.38 -26.23
CA GLU A 189 4.37 -12.24 -27.35
C GLU A 189 3.99 -11.40 -28.57
N ASP A 190 3.08 -10.43 -28.41
CA ASP A 190 2.63 -9.56 -29.50
C ASP A 190 3.81 -8.73 -30.07
N GLY A 191 4.73 -8.31 -29.20
CA GLY A 191 5.96 -7.60 -29.59
C GLY A 191 6.90 -8.47 -30.42
N TYR A 192 7.14 -9.71 -29.99
CA TYR A 192 7.97 -10.68 -30.69
C TYR A 192 7.39 -11.02 -32.07
N GLU A 193 6.10 -11.33 -32.16
CA GLU A 193 5.43 -11.63 -33.42
C GLU A 193 5.53 -10.46 -34.41
N LYS A 194 5.27 -9.24 -33.96
CA LYS A 194 5.35 -8.05 -34.81
C LYS A 194 6.77 -7.77 -35.28
N MET A 195 7.78 -7.91 -34.42
CA MET A 195 9.18 -7.79 -34.82
C MET A 195 9.60 -8.89 -35.80
N GLY A 196 9.09 -10.12 -35.63
CA GLY A 196 9.29 -11.20 -36.58
C GLY A 196 8.81 -10.84 -38.00
N THR A 197 7.74 -10.06 -38.14
CA THR A 197 7.29 -9.60 -39.47
C THR A 197 8.31 -8.75 -40.22
N VAL A 198 9.27 -8.11 -39.53
CA VAL A 198 10.35 -7.37 -40.19
C VAL A 198 11.18 -8.28 -41.08
N GLN A 199 11.22 -9.59 -40.79
CA GLN A 199 11.95 -10.55 -41.61
C GLN A 199 11.50 -10.53 -43.07
N ARG A 200 10.23 -10.20 -43.35
CA ARG A 200 9.69 -10.12 -44.72
C ARG A 200 10.40 -9.10 -45.61
N TYR A 201 11.14 -8.15 -45.03
CA TYR A 201 11.92 -7.16 -45.78
C TYR A 201 13.33 -7.66 -46.14
N PHE A 202 13.78 -8.79 -45.60
CA PHE A 202 15.03 -9.43 -46.01
C PHE A 202 14.84 -10.28 -47.27
N ALA A 203 15.92 -10.44 -48.04
CA ALA A 203 15.94 -11.28 -49.22
C ALA A 203 15.59 -12.75 -48.88
N ASP A 204 14.93 -13.45 -49.81
CA ASP A 204 14.44 -14.82 -49.64
C ASP A 204 15.54 -15.77 -49.14
N SER A 205 16.73 -15.69 -49.72
CA SER A 205 17.88 -16.50 -49.30
C SER A 205 18.28 -16.30 -47.83
N VAL A 206 18.23 -15.06 -47.34
CA VAL A 206 18.56 -14.73 -45.94
C VAL A 206 17.50 -15.25 -44.99
N ARG A 207 16.23 -15.26 -45.42
CA ARG A 207 15.13 -15.83 -44.64
C ARG A 207 15.23 -17.35 -44.55
N ASP A 208 15.58 -18.00 -45.65
CA ASP A 208 15.78 -19.45 -45.72
C ASP A 208 16.97 -19.90 -44.85
N ASP A 209 18.08 -19.17 -44.91
CA ASP A 209 19.26 -19.42 -44.07
C ASP A 209 18.94 -19.22 -42.57
N TYR A 210 18.09 -18.25 -42.23
CA TYR A 210 17.64 -18.01 -40.85
C TYR A 210 16.73 -19.15 -40.36
N ALA A 211 15.74 -19.53 -41.16
CA ALA A 211 14.83 -20.63 -40.83
C ALA A 211 15.55 -21.98 -40.71
N ALA A 212 16.65 -22.17 -41.45
CA ALA A 212 17.53 -23.33 -41.37
C ALA A 212 18.54 -23.28 -40.20
N GLY A 213 18.57 -22.20 -39.41
CA GLY A 213 19.53 -21.99 -38.31
C GLY A 213 20.97 -21.74 -38.76
N GLN A 214 21.20 -21.50 -40.06
CA GLN A 214 22.53 -21.30 -40.63
C GLN A 214 23.10 -19.92 -40.31
N LEU A 215 22.23 -18.91 -40.13
CA LEU A 215 22.63 -17.56 -39.74
C LEU A 215 23.18 -17.50 -38.32
N ASP A 216 22.61 -18.25 -37.37
CA ASP A 216 23.11 -18.30 -35.99
C ASP A 216 24.52 -18.90 -35.94
N ALA A 217 24.79 -19.94 -36.74
CA ALA A 217 26.11 -20.54 -36.88
C ALA A 217 27.14 -19.57 -37.52
N GLN A 218 26.72 -18.74 -38.48
CA GLN A 218 27.58 -17.70 -39.05
C GLN A 218 27.89 -16.60 -38.02
N VAL A 219 26.91 -16.17 -37.23
CA VAL A 219 27.10 -15.17 -36.18
C VAL A 219 28.04 -15.69 -35.08
N GLU A 220 27.87 -16.95 -34.65
CA GLU A 220 28.80 -17.58 -33.70
C GLU A 220 30.22 -17.68 -34.27
N GLY A 221 30.36 -18.00 -35.56
CA GLY A 221 31.65 -18.01 -36.25
C GLY A 221 32.34 -16.64 -36.24
N VAL A 222 31.62 -15.57 -36.58
CA VAL A 222 32.17 -14.20 -36.55
C VAL A 222 32.52 -13.78 -35.11
N LEU A 223 31.69 -14.10 -34.12
CA LEU A 223 31.99 -13.81 -32.71
C LEU A 223 33.22 -14.58 -32.20
N GLN A 224 33.44 -15.79 -32.71
CA GLN A 224 34.63 -16.58 -32.40
C GLN A 224 35.88 -15.99 -33.07
N GLU A 225 35.80 -15.59 -34.34
CA GLU A 225 36.87 -14.85 -35.01
C GLU A 225 37.21 -13.54 -34.28
N MET A 226 36.20 -12.79 -33.81
CA MET A 226 36.41 -11.58 -33.00
C MET A 226 37.10 -11.86 -31.66
N LYS A 227 36.81 -13.01 -31.02
CA LYS A 227 37.53 -13.45 -29.80
C LYS A 227 38.97 -13.83 -30.10
N GLU A 228 39.21 -14.48 -31.23
CA GLU A 228 40.56 -14.87 -31.69
C GLU A 228 41.39 -13.66 -32.14
N LEU A 229 40.74 -12.60 -32.61
CA LEU A 229 41.36 -11.30 -32.87
C LEU A 229 41.70 -10.53 -31.59
N SER A 230 41.23 -10.96 -30.40
CA SER A 230 41.63 -10.40 -29.09
C SER A 230 43.03 -10.86 -28.65
N ILE A 231 43.96 -10.96 -29.60
CA ILE A 231 45.39 -11.09 -29.36
C ILE A 231 46.01 -9.71 -29.58
N CYS A 232 45.89 -8.84 -28.58
CA CYS A 232 46.79 -7.72 -28.19
C CYS A 232 46.06 -6.83 -27.15
N GLY A 233 46.31 -6.88 -25.85
CA GLY A 233 47.33 -7.63 -25.13
C GLY A 233 47.07 -7.63 -23.63
N GLY A 234 47.28 -8.79 -23.02
CA GLY A 234 47.81 -8.87 -21.67
C GLY A 234 49.33 -8.79 -21.76
N ASN A 235 49.87 -7.70 -21.24
CA ASN A 235 51.03 -7.66 -20.35
C ASN A 235 50.81 -6.51 -19.39
#